data_AF-A0A848F3P6-F1
#
_entry.id   AF-A0A848F3P6-F1
#
_cell.length_a   1.000
_cell.length_b   1.000
_cell.length_c   1.000
_cell.angle_alpha   90.00
_cell.angle_beta   90.00
_cell.angle_gamma   90.00
#
_symmetry.space_group_name_H-M   'P 1'
#
loop_
_entity.id
_entity.type
_entity.pdbx_description
1 polymer ?
#
loop_
_entity_poly.entity_id
_entity_poly.type
_entity_poly.pdbx_seq_one_letter_code
_entity_poly.pdbx_strand_id
1 'polypeptide(L)'
;MAAELPFHKKDFAEIVAALLEDAASGRGGRTALTDANGGSVVRTLMEVFAREMAVGYEQLEQVWRSAYLDTASGQALNFVVALVGVQRRAPGHLEGLVTFSRGQGAPQDIHIPAGTLVAGRDQPLFATTEPATLAQGDSLVSVGVLSVEPSRDGKPVPSGALNTMPRPIAGIEAVRNAADLIPRQRAESDEELRQRVRAQAGATTTATVAAIEQAVRALGIAEVKVLEYPADPALLPGQIQVVVGDPDVDAALMQQVHDRIELVRPAGIVVRSAPATRVWVQVTATLTLDSERPLHERKAIESLLTGRLASYFAQLGVGEPVRESKLRSILSSHDAVIQIDSTPGFSTLMEPFVREDGADGALKSQASRYLLSNGDILVGPRERIGLRPAELPVRLTLLGPAPEVLVDIALELAPGGSSEGVADKLRTLVGPLVTAAAKAGRLEFEPLRAKIVGPVLRAEALAGLRITVLHAADGRVVELSKDQPDDALAPRELPRLRNTPVSVSPQ
;
A
#
# COMPACT_ATOMS: atom_id res chain seq x y z
N MET A 1 -16.54 -1.53 6.59
CA MET A 1 -17.56 -0.86 5.76
C MET A 1 -18.91 -1.15 6.40
N ALA A 2 -19.71 -0.14 6.74
CA ALA A 2 -21.09 -0.40 7.14
C ALA A 2 -21.79 -1.01 5.92
N ALA A 3 -22.23 -2.27 6.03
CA ALA A 3 -22.91 -2.94 4.95
C ALA A 3 -24.21 -2.19 4.65
N GLU A 4 -24.37 -1.76 3.40
CA GLU A 4 -25.62 -1.18 2.90
C GLU A 4 -26.73 -2.22 3.10
N LEU A 5 -27.72 -1.90 3.94
CA LEU A 5 -28.82 -2.82 4.21
C LEU A 5 -29.67 -2.96 2.93
N PRO A 6 -30.04 -4.19 2.52
CA PRO A 6 -30.85 -4.40 1.32
C PRO A 6 -32.31 -3.96 1.51
N PHE A 7 -32.67 -3.41 2.66
CA PHE A 7 -34.00 -2.92 3.00
C PHE A 7 -33.91 -1.58 3.72
N HIS A 8 -34.94 -0.75 3.50
CA HIS A 8 -35.08 0.51 4.21
C HIS A 8 -35.60 0.25 5.63
N LYS A 9 -34.71 0.39 6.62
CA LYS A 9 -35.10 0.38 8.03
C LYS A 9 -35.71 1.73 8.39
N LYS A 10 -36.98 1.72 8.79
CA LYS A 10 -37.64 2.93 9.29
C LYS A 10 -37.31 3.15 10.75
N ASP A 11 -36.96 4.38 11.12
CA ASP A 11 -36.80 4.74 12.52
C ASP A 11 -38.16 5.02 13.19
N PHE A 12 -38.16 5.19 14.52
CA PHE A 12 -39.38 5.46 15.28
C PHE A 12 -40.14 6.69 14.76
N ALA A 13 -39.44 7.79 14.45
CA ALA A 13 -40.06 9.03 14.03
C ALA A 13 -40.69 8.90 12.64
N GLU A 14 -40.02 8.20 11.73
CA GLU A 14 -40.53 7.88 10.39
C GLU A 14 -41.76 6.97 10.46
N ILE A 15 -41.78 6.00 11.38
CA ILE A 15 -42.95 5.14 11.59
C ILE A 15 -44.11 5.95 12.15
N VAL A 16 -43.89 6.79 13.17
CA VAL A 16 -44.93 7.66 13.73
C VAL A 16 -45.49 8.59 12.65
N ALA A 17 -44.64 9.23 11.86
CA ALA A 17 -45.06 10.10 10.77
C ALA A 17 -45.91 9.33 9.73
N ALA A 18 -45.46 8.15 9.31
CA ALA A 18 -46.19 7.32 8.35
C ALA A 18 -47.55 6.84 8.90
N LEU A 19 -47.62 6.46 10.18
CA LEU A 19 -48.87 6.05 10.82
C LEU A 19 -49.85 7.21 10.97
N LEU A 20 -49.36 8.41 11.32
CA LEU A 20 -50.19 9.62 11.40
C LEU A 20 -50.69 10.07 10.02
N GLU A 21 -49.85 9.99 8.99
CA GLU A 21 -50.24 10.29 7.61
C GLU A 21 -51.33 9.32 7.13
N ASP A 22 -51.17 8.02 7.37
CA ASP A 22 -52.18 7.02 7.02
C ASP A 22 -53.50 7.25 7.79
N ALA A 23 -53.42 7.53 9.10
CA ALA A 23 -54.59 7.82 9.94
C ALA A 23 -55.35 9.09 9.49
N ALA A 24 -54.62 10.12 9.05
CA ALA A 24 -55.20 11.36 8.53
C ALA A 24 -55.81 11.20 7.13
N SER A 25 -55.37 10.19 6.36
CA SER A 25 -55.77 10.02 4.96
C SER A 25 -57.22 9.58 4.76
N GLY A 26 -57.84 8.95 5.75
CA GLY A 26 -59.21 8.39 5.63
C GLY A 26 -59.37 7.33 4.54
N ARG A 27 -58.26 6.79 4.00
CA ARG A 27 -58.27 5.79 2.92
C ARG A 27 -59.11 4.57 3.33
N GLY A 28 -59.81 3.99 2.35
CA GLY A 28 -60.70 2.85 2.58
C GLY A 28 -62.03 3.18 3.26
N GLY A 29 -62.47 4.45 3.25
CA GLY A 29 -63.76 4.88 3.82
C GLY A 29 -63.74 5.07 5.33
N ARG A 30 -62.56 5.20 5.94
CA ARG A 30 -62.37 5.41 7.38
C ARG A 30 -62.53 6.89 7.72
N THR A 31 -62.96 7.18 8.95
CA THR A 31 -62.95 8.58 9.45
C THR A 31 -61.50 9.04 9.60
N ALA A 32 -61.18 10.19 8.99
CA ALA A 32 -59.85 10.79 9.09
C ALA A 32 -59.57 11.27 10.52
N LEU A 33 -58.46 10.80 11.10
CA LEU A 33 -58.01 11.21 12.43
C LEU A 33 -56.94 12.29 12.27
N THR A 34 -57.29 13.55 12.54
CA THR A 34 -56.44 14.72 12.21
C THR A 34 -55.70 15.32 13.40
N ASP A 35 -56.00 14.91 14.64
CA ASP A 35 -55.34 15.45 15.83
C ASP A 35 -53.97 14.81 16.07
N ALA A 36 -52.96 15.32 15.36
CA ALA A 36 -51.57 14.88 15.42
C ALA A 36 -50.72 15.62 16.47
N ASN A 37 -51.34 16.42 17.34
CA ASN A 37 -50.62 17.22 18.33
C ASN A 37 -50.03 16.35 19.45
N GLY A 38 -48.90 16.81 20.02
CA GLY A 38 -48.31 16.19 21.20
C GLY A 38 -49.32 16.17 22.36
N GLY A 39 -49.58 14.99 22.92
CA GLY A 39 -50.56 14.80 23.99
C GLY A 39 -51.96 14.39 23.54
N SER A 40 -52.24 14.28 22.23
CA SER A 40 -53.52 13.73 21.76
C SER A 40 -53.61 12.21 21.98
N VAL A 41 -54.83 11.69 22.12
CA VAL A 41 -55.07 10.24 22.21
C VAL A 41 -54.64 9.54 20.92
N VAL A 42 -54.90 10.16 19.76
CA VAL A 42 -54.54 9.60 18.45
C VAL A 42 -53.03 9.43 18.35
N ARG A 43 -52.26 10.48 18.66
CA ARG A 43 -50.80 10.43 18.60
C ARG A 43 -50.21 9.45 19.60
N THR A 44 -50.71 9.46 20.84
CA THR A 44 -50.26 8.52 21.88
C THR A 44 -50.44 7.08 21.44
N LEU A 45 -51.59 6.75 20.83
CA LEU A 45 -51.84 5.41 20.33
C LEU A 45 -50.92 5.04 19.15
N MET A 46 -50.70 5.97 18.21
CA MET A 46 -49.77 5.74 17.08
C MET A 46 -48.32 5.56 17.56
N GLU A 47 -47.88 6.31 18.57
CA GLU A 47 -46.55 6.18 19.16
C GLU A 47 -46.37 4.81 19.84
N VAL A 48 -47.40 4.27 20.50
CA VAL A 48 -47.36 2.91 21.09
C VAL A 48 -47.17 1.85 19.99
N PHE A 49 -47.94 1.93 18.89
CA PHE A 49 -47.77 1.00 17.77
C PHE A 49 -46.42 1.17 17.08
N ALA A 50 -45.98 2.41 16.87
CA ALA A 50 -44.69 2.72 16.27
C ALA A 50 -43.53 2.15 17.09
N ARG A 51 -43.62 2.17 18.42
CA ARG A 51 -42.62 1.57 19.31
C ARG A 51 -42.48 0.07 19.06
N GLU A 52 -43.59 -0.67 19.03
CA GLU A 52 -43.55 -2.13 18.79
C GLU A 52 -43.06 -2.45 17.37
N MET A 53 -43.46 -1.66 16.37
CA MET A 53 -42.95 -1.80 14.99
C MET A 53 -41.44 -1.51 14.92
N ALA A 54 -40.96 -0.46 15.58
CA ALA A 54 -39.54 -0.13 15.63
C ALA A 54 -38.73 -1.26 16.27
N VAL A 55 -39.20 -1.84 17.38
CA VAL A 55 -38.57 -3.04 17.98
C VAL A 55 -38.56 -4.21 16.99
N GLY A 56 -39.65 -4.42 16.24
CA GLY A 56 -39.70 -5.42 15.18
C GLY A 56 -38.66 -5.19 14.07
N TYR A 57 -38.48 -3.95 13.62
CA TYR A 57 -37.45 -3.61 12.63
C TYR A 57 -36.03 -3.87 13.16
N GLU A 58 -35.75 -3.54 14.43
CA GLU A 58 -34.46 -3.85 15.07
C GLU A 58 -34.21 -5.36 15.12
N GLN A 59 -35.22 -6.15 15.50
CA GLN A 59 -35.12 -7.60 15.54
C GLN A 59 -34.89 -8.20 14.15
N LEU A 60 -35.58 -7.72 13.11
CA LEU A 60 -35.39 -8.17 11.74
C LEU A 60 -33.99 -7.85 11.22
N GLU A 61 -33.46 -6.67 11.55
CA GLU A 61 -32.08 -6.33 11.21
C GLU A 61 -31.09 -7.26 11.93
N GLN A 62 -31.31 -7.54 13.21
CA GLN A 62 -30.47 -8.47 13.95
C GLN A 62 -30.51 -9.89 13.34
N VAL A 63 -31.68 -10.36 12.90
CA VAL A 63 -31.82 -11.64 12.17
C VAL A 63 -31.02 -11.61 10.88
N TRP A 64 -31.12 -10.53 10.09
CA TRP A 64 -30.33 -10.39 8.86
C TRP A 64 -28.82 -10.43 9.15
N ARG A 65 -28.35 -9.65 10.13
CA ARG A 65 -26.92 -9.65 10.54
C ARG A 65 -26.48 -11.02 11.07
N SER A 66 -27.37 -11.80 11.65
CA SER A 66 -27.03 -13.13 12.15
C SER A 66 -26.74 -14.17 11.06
N ALA A 67 -27.08 -13.88 9.79
CA ALA A 67 -26.92 -14.81 8.67
C ALA A 67 -25.53 -14.77 8.00
N TYR A 68 -24.70 -13.77 8.29
CA TYR A 68 -23.42 -13.56 7.60
C TYR A 68 -22.22 -13.80 8.52
N LEU A 69 -21.17 -14.43 8.00
CA LEU A 69 -19.95 -14.75 8.77
C LEU A 69 -19.35 -13.53 9.49
N ASP A 70 -19.36 -12.37 8.81
CA ASP A 70 -18.72 -11.15 9.29
C ASP A 70 -19.50 -10.45 10.40
N THR A 71 -20.83 -10.64 10.46
CA THR A 71 -21.71 -9.92 11.39
C THR A 71 -22.39 -10.82 12.42
N ALA A 72 -22.50 -12.12 12.16
CA ALA A 72 -23.03 -13.10 13.09
C ALA A 72 -22.14 -13.21 14.34
N SER A 73 -22.76 -13.46 15.50
CA SER A 73 -22.09 -13.65 16.78
C SER A 73 -22.69 -14.81 17.57
N GLY A 74 -21.94 -15.33 18.54
CA GLY A 74 -22.36 -16.39 19.43
C GLY A 74 -22.89 -17.63 18.70
N GLN A 75 -24.11 -18.04 19.02
CA GLN A 75 -24.73 -19.24 18.45
C GLN A 75 -25.06 -19.10 16.95
N ALA A 76 -25.45 -17.90 16.50
CA ALA A 76 -25.71 -17.67 15.08
C ALA A 76 -24.44 -17.90 14.25
N LEU A 77 -23.30 -17.40 14.72
CA LEU A 77 -22.01 -17.66 14.08
C LEU A 77 -21.71 -19.15 14.03
N ASN A 78 -22.00 -19.90 15.10
CA ASN A 78 -21.81 -21.35 15.13
C ASN A 78 -22.63 -22.07 14.04
N PHE A 79 -23.86 -21.63 13.78
CA PHE A 79 -24.68 -22.21 12.70
C PHE A 79 -24.14 -21.84 11.32
N VAL A 80 -23.71 -20.60 11.11
CA VAL A 80 -23.12 -20.16 9.83
C VAL A 80 -21.86 -20.96 9.50
N VAL A 81 -20.96 -21.15 10.47
CA VAL A 81 -19.72 -21.91 10.24
C VAL A 81 -19.94 -23.41 10.11
N ALA A 82 -21.03 -23.94 10.68
CA ALA A 82 -21.38 -25.35 10.53
C ALA A 82 -21.72 -25.69 9.06
N LEU A 83 -22.22 -24.74 8.28
CA LEU A 83 -22.49 -24.93 6.84
C LEU A 83 -21.22 -25.25 6.04
N VAL A 84 -20.06 -24.78 6.50
CA VAL A 84 -18.75 -25.06 5.89
C VAL A 84 -17.99 -26.17 6.62
N GLY A 85 -18.68 -26.94 7.47
CA GLY A 85 -18.11 -28.09 8.17
C GLY A 85 -17.17 -27.72 9.33
N VAL A 86 -17.18 -26.48 9.80
CA VAL A 86 -16.34 -26.03 10.91
C VAL A 86 -17.16 -25.99 12.20
N GLN A 87 -16.58 -26.48 13.29
CA GLN A 87 -17.17 -26.40 14.63
C GLN A 87 -16.27 -25.61 15.58
N ARG A 88 -16.88 -24.82 16.47
CA ARG A 88 -16.15 -24.03 17.48
C ARG A 88 -15.43 -24.96 18.45
N ARG A 89 -14.18 -24.63 18.79
CA ARG A 89 -13.45 -25.34 19.86
C ARG A 89 -14.07 -24.99 21.22
N ALA A 90 -14.58 -26.02 21.89
CA ALA A 90 -15.08 -25.92 23.26
C ALA A 90 -13.95 -25.65 24.26
N PRO A 91 -14.25 -25.05 25.43
CA PRO A 91 -13.27 -24.94 26.50
C PRO A 91 -12.90 -26.33 27.05
N GLY A 92 -11.70 -26.43 27.59
CA GLY A 92 -11.18 -27.66 28.17
C GLY A 92 -11.76 -27.97 29.55
N HIS A 93 -11.15 -28.96 30.22
CA HIS A 93 -11.42 -29.25 31.62
C HIS A 93 -10.96 -28.11 32.52
N LEU A 94 -11.70 -27.90 33.62
CA LEU A 94 -11.33 -26.97 34.68
C LEU A 94 -10.27 -27.62 35.56
N GLU A 95 -9.23 -26.88 35.88
CA GLU A 95 -8.12 -27.33 36.70
C GLU A 95 -7.80 -26.36 37.83
N GLY A 96 -7.17 -26.88 38.88
CA GLY A 96 -6.60 -26.10 39.96
C GLY A 96 -6.31 -26.95 41.17
N LEU A 97 -6.26 -26.31 42.35
CA LEU A 97 -5.91 -26.97 43.60
C LEU A 97 -7.09 -26.98 44.56
N VAL A 98 -7.24 -28.11 45.23
CA VAL A 98 -8.18 -28.28 46.34
C VAL A 98 -7.40 -28.68 47.58
N THR A 99 -7.74 -28.04 48.69
CA THR A 99 -7.17 -28.28 50.01
C THR A 99 -8.11 -29.16 50.83
N PHE A 100 -7.63 -30.33 51.21
CA PHE A 100 -8.25 -31.19 52.20
C PHE A 100 -7.74 -30.80 53.58
N SER A 101 -8.64 -30.82 54.56
CA SER A 101 -8.37 -30.28 55.88
C SER A 101 -9.02 -31.08 56.99
N ARG A 102 -8.41 -30.96 58.17
CA ARG A 102 -8.86 -31.51 59.44
C ARG A 102 -8.68 -30.47 60.55
N GLY A 103 -9.56 -30.45 61.55
CA GLY A 103 -9.48 -29.52 62.68
C GLY A 103 -8.29 -29.75 63.63
N GLN A 104 -7.72 -30.96 63.66
CA GLN A 104 -6.52 -31.30 64.41
C GLN A 104 -5.51 -32.03 63.51
N GLY A 105 -4.23 -32.05 63.89
CA GLY A 105 -3.18 -32.77 63.15
C GLY A 105 -3.53 -34.25 62.96
N ALA A 106 -3.17 -34.81 61.80
CA ALA A 106 -3.48 -36.19 61.49
C ALA A 106 -2.80 -37.15 62.49
N PRO A 107 -3.52 -38.13 63.09
CA PRO A 107 -2.98 -39.06 64.07
C PRO A 107 -2.03 -40.08 63.45
N GLN A 108 -2.14 -40.30 62.14
CA GLN A 108 -1.30 -41.13 61.28
C GLN A 108 -1.39 -40.59 59.85
N ASP A 109 -0.56 -41.09 58.96
CA ASP A 109 -0.63 -40.72 57.54
C ASP A 109 -1.99 -41.10 56.94
N ILE A 110 -2.68 -40.13 56.34
CA ILE A 110 -3.97 -40.34 55.67
C ILE A 110 -3.76 -40.22 54.17
N HIS A 111 -3.98 -41.33 53.46
CA HIS A 111 -3.85 -41.37 52.01
C HIS A 111 -5.12 -40.90 51.31
N ILE A 112 -4.95 -39.94 50.40
CA ILE A 112 -5.96 -39.44 49.48
C ILE A 112 -5.64 -40.03 48.10
N PRO A 113 -6.40 -41.03 47.62
CA PRO A 113 -6.14 -41.64 46.33
C PRO A 113 -6.40 -40.65 45.18
N ALA A 114 -5.71 -40.85 44.05
CA ALA A 114 -6.09 -40.22 42.79
C ALA A 114 -7.51 -40.65 42.40
N GLY A 115 -8.28 -39.76 41.77
CA GLY A 115 -9.68 -40.00 41.43
C GLY A 115 -10.66 -39.75 42.57
N THR A 116 -10.22 -39.18 43.70
CA THR A 116 -11.11 -38.76 44.78
C THR A 116 -12.03 -37.64 44.29
N LEU A 117 -13.34 -37.81 44.49
CA LEU A 117 -14.35 -36.90 43.97
C LEU A 117 -14.62 -35.73 44.93
N VAL A 118 -14.66 -34.52 44.38
CA VAL A 118 -14.98 -33.27 45.08
C VAL A 118 -16.09 -32.55 44.32
N ALA A 119 -17.09 -32.06 45.05
CA ALA A 119 -18.28 -31.43 44.51
C ALA A 119 -18.58 -30.09 45.21
N GLY A 120 -19.37 -29.27 44.53
CA GLY A 120 -19.91 -28.01 45.02
C GLY A 120 -21.37 -27.85 44.60
N ARG A 121 -22.10 -26.92 45.24
CA ARG A 121 -23.48 -26.63 44.86
C ARG A 121 -23.51 -25.98 43.47
N ASP A 122 -24.29 -26.56 42.56
CA ASP A 122 -24.41 -26.11 41.15
C ASP A 122 -23.06 -26.01 40.41
N GLN A 123 -22.06 -26.80 40.83
CA GLN A 123 -20.74 -26.88 40.20
C GLN A 123 -20.51 -28.25 39.56
N PRO A 124 -19.65 -28.35 38.52
CA PRO A 124 -19.28 -29.64 37.95
C PRO A 124 -18.51 -30.49 38.98
N LEU A 125 -18.53 -31.81 38.78
CA LEU A 125 -17.79 -32.74 39.62
C LEU A 125 -16.29 -32.69 39.28
N PHE A 126 -15.44 -32.70 40.30
CA PHE A 126 -13.99 -32.73 40.18
C PHE A 126 -13.41 -34.03 40.72
N ALA A 127 -12.27 -34.45 40.17
CA ALA A 127 -11.51 -35.60 40.62
C ALA A 127 -10.05 -35.19 40.87
N THR A 128 -9.42 -35.73 41.92
CA THR A 128 -7.99 -35.53 42.15
C THR A 128 -7.15 -36.16 41.04
N THR A 129 -6.18 -35.44 40.50
CA THR A 129 -5.32 -35.90 39.38
C THR A 129 -4.19 -36.79 39.84
N GLU A 130 -3.74 -36.60 41.09
CA GLU A 130 -2.62 -37.31 41.69
C GLU A 130 -2.98 -37.76 43.12
N PRO A 131 -2.35 -38.83 43.62
CA PRO A 131 -2.50 -39.21 45.01
C PRO A 131 -1.76 -38.22 45.90
N ALA A 132 -2.28 -37.98 47.10
CA ALA A 132 -1.62 -37.17 48.11
C ALA A 132 -1.72 -37.83 49.48
N THR A 133 -0.82 -37.49 50.39
CA THR A 133 -0.86 -38.00 51.77
C THR A 133 -0.86 -36.82 52.71
N LEU A 134 -1.85 -36.76 53.60
CA LEU A 134 -1.80 -35.86 54.75
C LEU A 134 -0.93 -36.54 55.81
N ALA A 135 0.29 -36.03 55.98
CA ALA A 135 1.26 -36.62 56.89
C ALA A 135 0.81 -36.49 58.35
N GLN A 136 1.26 -37.42 59.20
CA GLN A 136 1.04 -37.36 60.63
C GLN A 136 1.49 -35.99 61.20
N GLY A 137 0.62 -35.35 61.98
CA GLY A 137 0.85 -34.02 62.55
C GLY A 137 0.34 -32.85 61.71
N ASP A 138 0.20 -33.02 60.39
CA ASP A 138 -0.33 -31.97 59.50
C ASP A 138 -1.86 -31.93 59.52
N SER A 139 -2.43 -30.74 59.31
CA SER A 139 -3.89 -30.52 59.29
C SER A 139 -4.44 -30.17 57.92
N LEU A 140 -3.57 -29.93 56.93
CA LEU A 140 -3.90 -29.41 55.60
C LEU A 140 -3.02 -30.09 54.54
N VAL A 141 -3.63 -30.52 53.43
CA VAL A 141 -2.90 -30.98 52.23
C VAL A 141 -3.61 -30.48 50.99
N SER A 142 -2.85 -29.97 50.01
CA SER A 142 -3.40 -29.49 48.74
C SER A 142 -3.06 -30.44 47.60
N VAL A 143 -4.02 -30.69 46.72
CA VAL A 143 -3.92 -31.67 45.64
C VAL A 143 -4.49 -31.08 44.35
N GLY A 144 -3.86 -31.38 43.21
CA GLY A 144 -4.41 -31.09 41.89
C GLY A 144 -5.75 -31.75 41.67
N VAL A 145 -6.71 -30.98 41.13
CA VAL A 145 -8.02 -31.49 40.71
C VAL A 145 -8.31 -31.10 39.26
N LEU A 146 -9.07 -31.97 38.60
CA LEU A 146 -9.57 -31.76 37.25
C LEU A 146 -11.08 -32.04 37.21
N SER A 147 -11.85 -31.24 36.47
CA SER A 147 -13.27 -31.54 36.27
C SER A 147 -13.44 -32.87 35.55
N VAL A 148 -14.44 -33.66 35.93
CA VAL A 148 -14.72 -34.98 35.31
C VAL A 148 -15.22 -34.80 33.87
N GLU A 149 -16.11 -33.83 33.67
CA GLU A 149 -16.55 -33.40 32.35
C GLU A 149 -15.85 -32.09 31.94
N PRO A 150 -15.59 -31.86 30.64
CA PRO A 150 -15.13 -30.58 30.15
C PRO A 150 -16.12 -29.46 30.51
N SER A 151 -15.62 -28.25 30.72
CA SER A 151 -16.52 -27.12 30.95
C SER A 151 -17.35 -26.86 29.69
N ARG A 152 -18.68 -26.72 29.83
CA ARG A 152 -19.55 -26.37 28.69
C ARG A 152 -19.42 -24.89 28.32
N ASP A 153 -19.35 -24.03 29.33
CA ASP A 153 -19.39 -22.58 29.17
C ASP A 153 -18.01 -21.92 29.38
N GLY A 154 -17.02 -22.69 29.82
CA GLY A 154 -15.70 -22.17 30.20
C GLY A 154 -15.71 -21.29 31.45
N LYS A 155 -16.85 -21.23 32.17
CA LYS A 155 -17.00 -20.43 33.38
C LYS A 155 -16.09 -20.97 34.49
N PRO A 156 -15.35 -20.09 35.19
CA PRO A 156 -14.53 -20.50 36.31
C PRO A 156 -15.39 -20.89 37.52
N VAL A 157 -14.89 -21.83 38.33
CA VAL A 157 -15.49 -22.18 39.62
C VAL A 157 -14.86 -21.30 40.68
N PRO A 158 -15.62 -20.44 41.38
CA PRO A 158 -15.03 -19.48 42.31
C PRO A 158 -14.43 -20.16 43.54
N SER A 159 -13.46 -19.51 44.18
CA SER A 159 -12.86 -19.94 45.44
C SER A 159 -13.93 -20.31 46.49
N GLY A 160 -13.75 -21.46 47.14
CA GLY A 160 -14.64 -22.00 48.16
C GLY A 160 -15.93 -22.65 47.65
N ALA A 161 -16.20 -22.65 46.34
CA ALA A 161 -17.40 -23.27 45.78
C ALA A 161 -17.38 -24.80 45.82
N LEU A 162 -16.21 -25.42 45.78
CA LEU A 162 -16.04 -26.86 46.01
C LEU A 162 -15.88 -27.11 47.50
N ASN A 163 -16.89 -27.66 48.16
CA ASN A 163 -16.89 -27.82 49.62
C ASN A 163 -17.43 -29.16 50.12
N THR A 164 -17.79 -30.08 49.21
CA THR A 164 -18.44 -31.35 49.54
C THR A 164 -17.64 -32.51 48.96
N MET A 165 -17.47 -33.58 49.73
CA MET A 165 -16.95 -34.86 49.24
C MET A 165 -18.11 -35.85 49.11
N PRO A 166 -18.56 -36.22 47.89
CA PRO A 166 -19.62 -37.21 47.73
C PRO A 166 -19.26 -38.57 48.33
N ARG A 167 -17.97 -38.92 48.37
CA ARG A 167 -17.42 -40.09 49.06
C ARG A 167 -16.36 -39.63 50.06
N PRO A 168 -16.73 -39.42 51.34
CA PRO A 168 -15.79 -38.96 52.36
C PRO A 168 -14.64 -39.94 52.58
N ILE A 169 -13.44 -39.40 52.80
CA ILE A 169 -12.25 -40.17 53.19
C ILE A 169 -12.14 -40.18 54.71
N ALA A 170 -11.91 -41.34 55.30
CA ALA A 170 -11.76 -41.47 56.75
C ALA A 170 -10.59 -40.60 57.25
N GLY A 171 -10.88 -39.71 58.20
CA GLY A 171 -9.89 -38.82 58.80
C GLY A 171 -9.72 -37.45 58.11
N ILE A 172 -10.44 -37.18 57.02
CA ILE A 172 -10.53 -35.84 56.41
C ILE A 172 -11.91 -35.24 56.72
N GLU A 173 -11.96 -34.01 57.23
CA GLU A 173 -13.20 -33.39 57.71
C GLU A 173 -13.81 -32.44 56.68
N ALA A 174 -12.98 -31.68 55.95
CA ALA A 174 -13.46 -30.71 54.99
C ALA A 174 -12.54 -30.59 53.77
N VAL A 175 -13.13 -30.16 52.66
CA VAL A 175 -12.45 -29.92 51.39
C VAL A 175 -12.80 -28.50 50.93
N ARG A 176 -11.83 -27.75 50.39
CA ARG A 176 -12.09 -26.43 49.76
C ARG A 176 -11.14 -26.15 48.61
N ASN A 177 -11.60 -25.47 47.56
CA ASN A 177 -10.68 -24.80 46.63
C ASN A 177 -10.29 -23.42 47.18
N ALA A 178 -8.99 -23.12 47.26
CA ALA A 178 -8.49 -21.84 47.80
C ALA A 178 -8.46 -20.70 46.76
N ALA A 179 -8.54 -21.05 45.48
CA ALA A 179 -8.53 -20.14 44.35
C ALA A 179 -9.57 -20.58 43.31
N ASP A 180 -9.83 -19.72 42.35
CA ASP A 180 -10.73 -20.02 41.24
C ASP A 180 -10.15 -21.15 40.37
N LEU A 181 -11.00 -22.10 39.98
CA LEU A 181 -10.62 -23.17 39.06
C LEU A 181 -10.98 -22.75 37.64
N ILE A 182 -9.98 -22.69 36.77
CA ILE A 182 -10.09 -22.15 35.41
C ILE A 182 -9.87 -23.24 34.36
N PRO A 183 -10.40 -23.09 33.13
CA PRO A 183 -10.19 -24.09 32.09
C PRO A 183 -8.77 -24.04 31.54
N ARG A 184 -8.13 -25.20 31.38
CA ARG A 184 -6.79 -25.31 30.76
C ARG A 184 -6.76 -24.76 29.34
N GLN A 185 -7.84 -24.97 28.60
CA GLN A 185 -8.02 -24.46 27.25
C GLN A 185 -9.21 -23.50 27.22
N ARG A 186 -8.99 -22.26 26.75
CA ARG A 186 -10.07 -21.28 26.60
C ARG A 186 -11.02 -21.69 25.48
N ALA A 187 -12.28 -21.28 25.61
CA ALA A 187 -13.22 -21.32 24.50
C ALA A 187 -12.74 -20.39 23.37
N GLU A 188 -12.81 -20.90 22.14
CA GLU A 188 -12.49 -20.11 20.95
C GLU A 188 -13.46 -18.93 20.82
N SER A 189 -12.91 -17.74 20.64
CA SER A 189 -13.69 -16.51 20.47
C SER A 189 -14.32 -16.42 19.08
N ASP A 190 -15.34 -15.56 18.93
CA ASP A 190 -16.00 -15.34 17.63
C ASP A 190 -15.00 -14.89 16.56
N GLU A 191 -14.04 -14.03 16.93
CA GLU A 191 -13.06 -13.51 15.98
C GLU A 191 -12.04 -14.57 15.55
N GLU A 192 -11.53 -15.37 16.49
CA GLU A 192 -10.65 -16.50 16.16
C GLU A 192 -11.35 -17.52 15.27
N LEU A 193 -12.63 -17.81 15.55
CA LEU A 193 -13.44 -18.70 14.74
C LEU A 193 -13.60 -18.17 13.30
N ARG A 194 -13.90 -16.87 13.13
CA ARG A 194 -13.98 -16.24 11.79
C ARG A 194 -12.66 -16.34 11.04
N GLN A 195 -11.55 -16.02 11.70
CA GLN A 195 -10.22 -16.07 11.10
C GLN A 195 -9.88 -17.50 10.65
N ARG A 196 -10.14 -18.50 11.48
CA ARG A 196 -9.92 -19.90 11.13
C ARG A 196 -10.78 -20.34 9.94
N VAL A 197 -12.06 -19.95 9.92
CA VAL A 197 -12.97 -20.28 8.81
C VAL A 197 -12.50 -19.65 7.50
N ARG A 198 -12.09 -18.38 7.51
CA ARG A 198 -11.52 -17.72 6.32
C ARG A 198 -10.25 -18.41 5.83
N ALA A 199 -9.36 -18.78 6.76
CA ALA A 199 -8.14 -19.50 6.42
C ALA A 199 -8.45 -20.86 5.78
N GLN A 200 -9.45 -21.59 6.31
CA GLN A 200 -9.89 -22.86 5.74
C GLN A 200 -10.58 -22.70 4.39
N ALA A 201 -11.39 -21.66 4.19
CA ALA A 201 -12.02 -21.38 2.90
C ALA A 201 -10.97 -21.14 1.80
N GLY A 202 -9.89 -20.40 2.09
CA GLY A 202 -8.76 -20.25 1.16
C GLY A 202 -7.93 -21.53 0.97
N ALA A 203 -7.80 -22.35 2.02
CA ALA A 203 -7.04 -23.60 1.94
C ALA A 203 -7.78 -24.75 1.23
N THR A 204 -9.12 -24.73 1.18
CA THR A 204 -9.94 -25.81 0.58
C THR A 204 -10.16 -25.65 -0.92
N THR A 205 -9.91 -24.46 -1.47
CA THR A 205 -9.90 -24.31 -2.92
C THR A 205 -8.66 -25.01 -3.45
N THR A 206 -8.82 -26.18 -4.06
CA THR A 206 -7.83 -26.79 -4.96
C THR A 206 -8.28 -26.55 -6.40
N ALA A 207 -7.40 -26.81 -7.37
CA ALA A 207 -7.73 -26.74 -8.79
C ALA A 207 -8.23 -25.38 -9.31
N THR A 208 -7.85 -24.27 -8.65
CA THR A 208 -8.09 -22.90 -9.15
C THR A 208 -6.77 -22.11 -9.22
N VAL A 209 -6.73 -21.04 -10.00
CA VAL A 209 -5.56 -20.15 -10.08
C VAL A 209 -5.20 -19.58 -8.71
N ALA A 210 -6.20 -19.07 -7.99
CA ALA A 210 -6.02 -18.50 -6.65
C ALA A 210 -5.45 -19.52 -5.65
N ALA A 211 -5.88 -20.79 -5.75
CA ALA A 211 -5.34 -21.87 -4.93
C ALA A 211 -3.84 -22.10 -5.18
N ILE A 212 -3.44 -22.12 -6.45
CA ILE A 212 -2.04 -22.31 -6.86
C ILE A 212 -1.20 -21.13 -6.38
N GLU A 213 -1.68 -19.88 -6.58
CA GLU A 213 -1.00 -18.69 -6.07
C GLU A 213 -0.86 -18.71 -4.55
N GLN A 214 -1.94 -19.03 -3.83
CA GLN A 214 -1.92 -19.10 -2.36
C GLN A 214 -1.00 -20.21 -1.86
N ALA A 215 -0.97 -21.36 -2.53
CA ALA A 215 -0.11 -22.48 -2.17
C ALA A 215 1.37 -22.10 -2.27
N VAL A 216 1.75 -21.33 -3.30
CA VAL A 216 3.11 -20.80 -3.47
C VAL A 216 3.39 -19.69 -2.46
N ARG A 217 2.46 -18.76 -2.23
CA ARG A 217 2.59 -17.69 -1.21
C ARG A 217 2.78 -18.22 0.20
N ALA A 218 2.21 -19.39 0.52
CA ALA A 218 2.39 -20.05 1.81
C ALA A 218 3.84 -20.47 2.11
N LEU A 219 4.70 -20.54 1.09
CA LEU A 219 6.14 -20.78 1.25
C LEU A 219 6.95 -19.49 1.54
N GLY A 220 6.27 -18.36 1.76
CA GLY A 220 6.90 -17.06 2.02
C GLY A 220 7.24 -16.27 0.75
N ILE A 221 6.76 -16.71 -0.41
CA ILE A 221 6.98 -16.04 -1.70
C ILE A 221 5.96 -14.91 -1.87
N ALA A 222 6.44 -13.69 -2.13
CA ALA A 222 5.57 -12.52 -2.24
C ALA A 222 4.96 -12.39 -3.64
N GLU A 223 5.77 -12.58 -4.70
CA GLU A 223 5.31 -12.39 -6.08
C GLU A 223 5.13 -13.71 -6.82
N VAL A 224 3.88 -14.01 -7.20
CA VAL A 224 3.50 -15.19 -7.97
C VAL A 224 2.51 -14.78 -9.04
N LYS A 225 2.71 -15.27 -10.27
CA LYS A 225 1.79 -15.08 -11.38
C LYS A 225 1.53 -16.40 -12.08
N VAL A 226 0.26 -16.75 -12.27
CA VAL A 226 -0.14 -17.92 -13.06
C VAL A 226 -0.59 -17.46 -14.44
N LEU A 227 -0.05 -18.10 -15.47
CA LEU A 227 -0.38 -17.86 -16.88
C LEU A 227 -1.13 -19.07 -17.43
N GLU A 228 -2.21 -18.81 -18.15
CA GLU A 228 -3.12 -19.82 -18.68
C GLU A 228 -3.42 -19.57 -20.17
N TYR A 229 -3.78 -20.62 -20.91
CA TYR A 229 -4.36 -20.50 -22.23
C TYR A 229 -5.84 -20.04 -22.13
N PRO A 230 -6.35 -19.15 -23.00
CA PRO A 230 -5.70 -18.52 -24.15
C PRO A 230 -5.01 -17.18 -23.84
N ALA A 231 -4.96 -16.75 -22.58
CA ALA A 231 -4.39 -15.47 -22.17
C ALA A 231 -2.88 -15.38 -22.48
N ASP A 232 -2.16 -16.50 -22.38
CA ASP A 232 -0.81 -16.68 -22.89
C ASP A 232 -0.82 -17.64 -24.10
N PRO A 233 -0.75 -17.12 -25.34
CA PRO A 233 -0.77 -17.92 -26.56
C PRO A 233 0.43 -18.86 -26.71
N ALA A 234 1.50 -18.68 -25.91
CA ALA A 234 2.64 -19.59 -25.92
C ALA A 234 2.36 -20.90 -25.15
N LEU A 235 1.25 -20.99 -24.42
CA LEU A 235 0.81 -22.19 -23.73
C LEU A 235 -0.17 -23.00 -24.59
N LEU A 236 -0.13 -24.33 -24.44
CA LEU A 236 -1.12 -25.22 -25.03
C LEU A 236 -2.32 -25.40 -24.08
N PRO A 237 -3.54 -25.70 -24.59
CA PRO A 237 -4.66 -26.10 -23.75
C PRO A 237 -4.27 -27.25 -22.81
N GLY A 238 -4.65 -27.15 -21.54
CA GLY A 238 -4.26 -28.11 -20.50
C GLY A 238 -2.88 -27.87 -19.88
N GLN A 239 -2.21 -26.76 -20.20
CA GLN A 239 -0.96 -26.34 -19.56
C GLN A 239 -1.13 -25.00 -18.87
N ILE A 240 -0.51 -24.86 -17.70
CA ILE A 240 -0.35 -23.58 -17.01
C ILE A 240 1.11 -23.36 -16.65
N GLN A 241 1.52 -22.09 -16.63
CA GLN A 241 2.86 -21.68 -16.21
C GLN A 241 2.75 -20.82 -14.96
N VAL A 242 3.39 -21.27 -13.88
CA VAL A 242 3.58 -20.49 -12.66
C VAL A 242 4.92 -19.78 -12.74
N VAL A 243 4.90 -18.47 -12.60
CA VAL A 243 6.08 -17.61 -12.60
C VAL A 243 6.29 -17.06 -11.19
N VAL A 244 7.46 -17.34 -10.62
CA VAL A 244 7.85 -16.86 -9.29
C VAL A 244 8.71 -15.61 -9.44
N GLY A 245 8.26 -14.49 -8.88
CA GLY A 245 8.86 -13.17 -9.10
C GLY A 245 10.03 -12.83 -8.17
N ASP A 246 10.21 -13.53 -7.06
CA ASP A 246 11.11 -13.11 -5.98
C ASP A 246 12.62 -13.14 -6.36
N PRO A 247 13.45 -12.26 -5.75
CA PRO A 247 14.84 -12.06 -6.13
C PRO A 247 15.80 -13.20 -5.71
N ASP A 248 15.44 -14.03 -4.75
CA ASP A 248 16.34 -15.03 -4.15
C ASP A 248 15.71 -16.42 -4.13
N VAL A 249 15.26 -16.86 -5.30
CA VAL A 249 14.63 -18.17 -5.46
C VAL A 249 15.68 -19.16 -5.96
N ASP A 250 16.23 -19.94 -5.04
CA ASP A 250 17.20 -20.99 -5.34
C ASP A 250 16.52 -22.27 -5.86
N ALA A 251 17.32 -23.23 -6.30
CA ALA A 251 16.80 -24.50 -6.83
C ALA A 251 16.04 -25.31 -5.77
N ALA A 252 16.42 -25.20 -4.49
CA ALA A 252 15.75 -25.91 -3.40
C ALA A 252 14.34 -25.34 -3.13
N LEU A 253 14.20 -24.01 -3.09
CA LEU A 253 12.92 -23.34 -2.96
C LEU A 253 12.04 -23.59 -4.19
N MET A 254 12.60 -23.59 -5.40
CA MET A 254 11.84 -23.97 -6.61
C MET A 254 11.30 -25.40 -6.53
N GLN A 255 12.06 -26.33 -5.96
CA GLN A 255 11.57 -27.70 -5.76
C GLN A 255 10.41 -27.73 -4.75
N GLN A 256 10.53 -27.01 -3.63
CA GLN A 256 9.42 -26.89 -2.66
C GLN A 256 8.17 -26.28 -3.29
N VAL A 257 8.34 -25.27 -4.15
CA VAL A 257 7.25 -24.67 -4.94
C VAL A 257 6.58 -25.72 -5.82
N HIS A 258 7.36 -26.51 -6.54
CA HIS A 258 6.83 -27.59 -7.39
C HIS A 258 6.02 -28.61 -6.58
N ASP A 259 6.60 -29.12 -5.49
CA ASP A 259 5.95 -30.11 -4.62
C ASP A 259 4.64 -29.56 -4.03
N ARG A 260 4.62 -28.28 -3.66
CA ARG A 260 3.46 -27.61 -3.09
C ARG A 260 2.35 -27.39 -4.12
N ILE A 261 2.70 -27.08 -5.36
CA ILE A 261 1.76 -26.93 -6.47
C ILE A 261 1.10 -28.28 -6.80
N GLU A 262 1.84 -29.39 -6.80
CA GLU A 262 1.27 -30.71 -7.10
C GLU A 262 0.15 -31.12 -6.14
N LEU A 263 0.18 -30.65 -4.89
CA LEU A 263 -0.89 -30.91 -3.90
C LEU A 263 -2.21 -30.20 -4.22
N VAL A 264 -2.17 -29.11 -4.98
CA VAL A 264 -3.34 -28.26 -5.28
C VAL A 264 -3.72 -28.27 -6.76
N ARG A 265 -2.89 -28.87 -7.61
CA ARG A 265 -3.07 -28.91 -9.07
C ARG A 265 -4.33 -29.70 -9.47
N PRO A 266 -5.10 -29.26 -10.49
CA PRO A 266 -6.17 -30.07 -11.07
C PRO A 266 -5.62 -31.33 -11.75
N ALA A 267 -6.35 -32.44 -11.64
CA ALA A 267 -6.05 -33.64 -12.43
C ALA A 267 -6.07 -33.31 -13.94
N GLY A 268 -5.10 -33.84 -14.69
CA GLY A 268 -5.00 -33.66 -16.14
C GLY A 268 -4.38 -32.35 -16.63
N ILE A 269 -4.09 -31.38 -15.76
CA ILE A 269 -3.42 -30.12 -16.14
C ILE A 269 -1.92 -30.21 -15.91
N VAL A 270 -1.08 -29.90 -16.89
CA VAL A 270 0.37 -29.85 -16.71
C VAL A 270 0.77 -28.49 -16.15
N VAL A 271 1.40 -28.46 -14.98
CA VAL A 271 1.94 -27.22 -14.39
C VAL A 271 3.44 -27.17 -14.58
N ARG A 272 3.93 -26.03 -15.07
CA ARG A 272 5.36 -25.71 -15.12
C ARG A 272 5.63 -24.54 -14.19
N SER A 273 6.61 -24.65 -13.31
CA SER A 273 7.06 -23.54 -12.46
C SER A 273 8.45 -23.08 -12.90
N ALA A 274 8.65 -21.77 -12.99
CA ALA A 274 9.95 -21.17 -13.31
C ALA A 274 10.10 -19.81 -12.61
N PRO A 275 11.34 -19.39 -12.27
CA PRO A 275 11.57 -18.03 -11.82
C PRO A 275 11.32 -17.02 -12.95
N ALA A 276 10.94 -15.79 -12.59
CA ALA A 276 10.79 -14.70 -13.54
C ALA A 276 12.16 -14.30 -14.13
N THR A 277 12.20 -14.09 -15.45
CA THR A 277 13.38 -13.52 -16.11
C THR A 277 13.55 -12.07 -15.67
N ARG A 278 14.74 -11.69 -15.19
CA ARG A 278 14.96 -10.33 -14.69
C ARG A 278 15.41 -9.38 -15.78
N VAL A 279 14.72 -8.25 -15.86
CA VAL A 279 15.10 -7.11 -16.68
C VAL A 279 15.52 -6.00 -15.72
N TRP A 280 16.82 -5.70 -15.70
CA TRP A 280 17.38 -4.66 -14.85
C TRP A 280 17.35 -3.32 -15.58
N VAL A 281 16.94 -2.26 -14.91
CA VAL A 281 16.88 -0.93 -15.54
C VAL A 281 17.95 -0.04 -14.96
N GLN A 282 18.70 0.64 -15.82
CA GLN A 282 19.50 1.79 -15.44
C GLN A 282 18.70 3.06 -15.67
N VAL A 283 18.55 3.87 -14.63
CA VAL A 283 17.88 5.16 -14.71
C VAL A 283 18.93 6.27 -14.75
N THR A 284 18.90 7.09 -15.81
CA THR A 284 19.83 8.19 -16.03
C THR A 284 19.07 9.47 -16.36
N ALA A 285 19.11 10.47 -15.49
CA ALA A 285 18.36 11.71 -15.68
C ALA A 285 19.15 12.94 -15.23
N THR A 286 18.93 14.07 -15.90
CA THR A 286 19.43 15.38 -15.49
C THR A 286 18.27 16.19 -14.92
N LEU A 287 18.42 16.65 -13.68
CA LEU A 287 17.41 17.39 -12.92
C LEU A 287 17.86 18.84 -12.78
N THR A 288 17.02 19.78 -13.21
CA THR A 288 17.23 21.22 -12.97
C THR A 288 16.50 21.64 -11.71
N LEU A 289 17.24 22.22 -10.78
CA LEU A 289 16.74 22.68 -9.48
C LEU A 289 16.27 24.15 -9.53
N ASP A 290 15.46 24.51 -8.54
CA ASP A 290 14.96 25.87 -8.32
C ASP A 290 16.02 26.91 -7.99
N SER A 291 17.12 26.48 -7.38
CA SER A 291 18.17 27.33 -6.86
C SER A 291 19.52 26.60 -6.88
N GLU A 292 20.60 27.37 -6.86
CA GLU A 292 21.94 26.84 -6.65
C GLU A 292 22.07 26.36 -5.20
N ARG A 293 22.08 25.04 -5.01
CA ARG A 293 22.18 24.41 -3.68
C ARG A 293 23.59 23.87 -3.43
N PRO A 294 24.07 23.83 -2.18
CA PRO A 294 25.34 23.19 -1.83
C PRO A 294 25.42 21.70 -2.20
N LEU A 295 26.63 21.16 -2.37
CA LEU A 295 26.85 19.75 -2.73
C LEU A 295 26.22 18.75 -1.74
N HIS A 296 26.21 19.07 -0.44
CA HIS A 296 25.65 18.18 0.57
C HIS A 296 24.12 18.05 0.45
N GLU A 297 23.42 19.15 0.16
CA GLU A 297 21.97 19.13 -0.09
C GLU A 297 21.65 18.39 -1.38
N ARG A 298 22.42 18.61 -2.45
CA ARG A 298 22.23 17.88 -3.72
C ARG A 298 22.32 16.36 -3.51
N LYS A 299 23.33 15.91 -2.77
CA LYS A 299 23.48 14.47 -2.42
C LYS A 299 22.31 13.96 -1.59
N ALA A 300 21.77 14.76 -0.67
CA ALA A 300 20.60 14.37 0.11
C ALA A 300 19.35 14.20 -0.77
N ILE A 301 19.11 15.14 -1.70
CA ILE A 301 18.01 15.07 -2.67
C ILE A 301 18.18 13.84 -3.58
N GLU A 302 19.39 13.62 -4.10
CA GLU A 302 19.72 12.45 -4.93
C GLU A 302 19.44 11.14 -4.19
N SER A 303 19.90 11.00 -2.94
CA SER A 303 19.66 9.82 -2.12
C SER A 303 18.17 9.59 -1.86
N LEU A 304 17.41 10.65 -1.59
CA LEU A 304 15.97 10.57 -1.34
C LEU A 304 15.21 10.12 -2.59
N LEU A 305 15.50 10.72 -3.75
CA LEU A 305 14.89 10.34 -5.03
C LEU A 305 15.27 8.92 -5.44
N THR A 306 16.52 8.52 -5.24
CA THR A 306 16.99 7.15 -5.50
C THR A 306 16.25 6.14 -4.63
N GLY A 307 16.03 6.44 -3.34
CA GLY A 307 15.22 5.60 -2.44
C GLY A 307 13.75 5.49 -2.86
N ARG A 308 13.15 6.58 -3.34
CA ARG A 308 11.77 6.57 -3.90
C ARG A 308 11.67 5.72 -5.16
N LEU A 309 12.66 5.83 -6.07
CA LEU A 309 12.73 4.97 -7.25
C LEU A 309 12.90 3.50 -6.84
N ALA A 310 13.82 3.18 -5.94
CA ALA A 310 14.00 1.81 -5.42
C ALA A 310 12.69 1.23 -4.83
N SER A 311 11.96 2.03 -4.06
CA SER A 311 10.67 1.64 -3.49
C SER A 311 9.61 1.37 -4.57
N TYR A 312 9.56 2.22 -5.61
CA TYR A 312 8.65 2.02 -6.74
C TYR A 312 8.96 0.73 -7.49
N PHE A 313 10.23 0.49 -7.86
CA PHE A 313 10.61 -0.73 -8.57
C PHE A 313 10.43 -2.00 -7.73
N ALA A 314 10.54 -1.93 -6.40
CA ALA A 314 10.28 -3.06 -5.51
C ALA A 314 8.80 -3.48 -5.50
N GLN A 315 7.89 -2.54 -5.73
CA GLN A 315 6.45 -2.79 -5.79
C GLN A 315 5.98 -3.37 -7.14
N LEU A 316 6.83 -3.37 -8.17
CA LEU A 316 6.47 -3.89 -9.48
C LEU A 316 6.35 -5.41 -9.46
N GLY A 317 5.19 -5.87 -9.96
CA GLY A 317 4.90 -7.28 -10.13
C GLY A 317 5.48 -7.86 -11.43
N VAL A 318 5.27 -9.16 -11.63
CA VAL A 318 5.71 -9.87 -12.85
C VAL A 318 4.88 -9.43 -14.06
N GLY A 319 5.55 -9.02 -15.14
CA GLY A 319 4.94 -8.56 -16.38
C GLY A 319 4.33 -7.16 -16.33
N GLU A 320 4.63 -6.38 -15.29
CA GLU A 320 4.17 -4.99 -15.19
C GLU A 320 5.10 -4.06 -15.99
N PRO A 321 4.56 -3.18 -16.85
CA PRO A 321 5.38 -2.22 -17.61
C PRO A 321 5.82 -1.05 -16.74
N VAL A 322 6.96 -0.45 -17.08
CA VAL A 322 7.44 0.79 -16.46
C VAL A 322 7.20 1.95 -17.39
N ARG A 323 6.47 2.96 -16.91
CA ARG A 323 6.14 4.15 -17.70
C ARG A 323 7.10 5.29 -17.39
N GLU A 324 7.63 5.94 -18.43
CA GLU A 324 8.53 7.08 -18.25
C GLU A 324 7.85 8.22 -17.50
N SER A 325 6.59 8.49 -17.81
CA SER A 325 5.76 9.51 -17.13
C SER A 325 5.67 9.28 -15.61
N LYS A 326 5.61 8.02 -15.17
CA LYS A 326 5.57 7.67 -13.74
C LYS A 326 6.91 7.95 -13.07
N LEU A 327 8.03 7.65 -13.72
CA LEU A 327 9.36 8.01 -13.23
C LEU A 327 9.52 9.53 -13.13
N ARG A 328 9.09 10.27 -14.16
CA ARG A 328 9.12 11.75 -14.14
C ARG A 328 8.28 12.31 -13.00
N SER A 329 7.12 11.72 -12.71
CA SER A 329 6.30 12.07 -11.55
C SER A 329 7.00 11.79 -10.21
N ILE A 330 7.74 10.68 -10.09
CA ILE A 330 8.54 10.39 -8.89
C ILE A 330 9.68 11.39 -8.74
N LEU A 331 10.37 11.73 -9.84
CA LEU A 331 11.49 12.69 -9.81
C LEU A 331 11.01 14.12 -9.51
N SER A 332 9.84 14.52 -10.02
CA SER A 332 9.22 15.83 -9.74
C SER A 332 8.46 15.89 -8.41
N SER A 333 8.38 14.80 -7.66
CA SER A 333 7.75 14.77 -6.32
C SER A 333 8.56 15.49 -5.23
N HIS A 334 9.70 16.06 -5.58
CA HIS A 334 10.52 16.88 -4.70
C HIS A 334 10.45 18.34 -5.15
N ASP A 335 10.02 19.23 -4.26
CA ASP A 335 9.68 20.63 -4.58
C ASP A 335 10.83 21.41 -5.24
N ALA A 336 12.07 21.02 -4.94
CA ALA A 336 13.27 21.62 -5.53
C ALA A 336 13.44 21.35 -7.03
N VAL A 337 12.79 20.34 -7.62
CA VAL A 337 12.99 19.92 -9.01
C VAL A 337 12.00 20.64 -9.93
N ILE A 338 12.52 21.46 -10.85
CA ILE A 338 11.70 22.22 -11.82
C ILE A 338 11.57 21.47 -13.14
N GLN A 339 12.68 20.95 -13.65
CA GLN A 339 12.74 20.33 -14.98
C GLN A 339 13.54 19.03 -14.94
N ILE A 340 13.13 18.08 -15.78
CA ILE A 340 13.73 16.75 -15.92
C ILE A 340 14.03 16.54 -17.40
N ASP A 341 15.30 16.34 -17.73
CA ASP A 341 15.78 16.12 -19.08
C ASP A 341 16.58 14.81 -19.19
N SER A 342 16.65 14.26 -20.41
CA SER A 342 17.59 13.17 -20.70
C SER A 342 19.02 13.67 -20.57
N THR A 343 19.89 12.88 -19.94
CA THR A 343 21.29 13.29 -19.76
C THR A 343 22.04 13.28 -21.10
N PRO A 344 22.87 14.29 -21.41
CA PRO A 344 23.66 14.29 -22.64
C PRO A 344 24.43 12.98 -22.84
N GLY A 345 24.32 12.39 -24.04
CA GLY A 345 24.88 11.08 -24.35
C GLY A 345 23.93 9.90 -24.12
N PHE A 346 22.78 10.14 -23.48
CA PHE A 346 21.70 9.16 -23.30
C PHE A 346 20.42 9.69 -23.97
N SER A 347 19.83 8.91 -24.86
CA SER A 347 18.62 9.31 -25.59
C SER A 347 17.36 9.22 -24.74
N THR A 348 17.37 8.39 -23.68
CA THR A 348 16.19 8.08 -22.85
C THR A 348 16.54 8.09 -21.36
N LEU A 349 15.52 8.21 -20.52
CA LEU A 349 15.67 8.19 -19.06
C LEU A 349 15.98 6.80 -18.52
N MET A 350 15.63 5.74 -19.26
CA MET A 350 15.69 4.36 -18.82
C MET A 350 16.33 3.48 -19.88
N GLU A 351 17.27 2.65 -19.46
CA GLU A 351 17.89 1.64 -20.32
C GLU A 351 17.75 0.25 -19.70
N PRO A 352 17.08 -0.71 -20.39
CA PRO A 352 16.89 -2.06 -19.89
C PRO A 352 18.08 -2.97 -20.23
N PHE A 353 18.47 -3.81 -19.28
CA PHE A 353 19.55 -4.78 -19.36
C PHE A 353 19.07 -6.16 -18.94
N VAL A 354 19.56 -7.19 -19.62
CA VAL A 354 19.33 -8.60 -19.26
C VAL A 354 20.67 -9.28 -19.10
N ARG A 355 20.74 -10.24 -18.18
CA ARG A 355 21.93 -11.07 -17.97
C ARG A 355 21.94 -12.19 -19.00
N GLU A 356 23.04 -12.37 -19.71
CA GLU A 356 23.21 -13.52 -20.60
C GLU A 356 23.36 -14.83 -19.81
N ASP A 357 22.86 -15.92 -20.39
CA ASP A 357 22.99 -17.26 -19.83
C ASP A 357 24.47 -17.71 -19.89
N GLY A 358 25.17 -17.66 -18.74
CA GLY A 358 26.56 -18.06 -18.56
C GLY A 358 27.09 -17.75 -17.16
N ALA A 359 28.07 -18.50 -16.67
CA ALA A 359 28.55 -18.42 -15.27
C ALA A 359 29.07 -17.03 -14.83
N ASP A 360 29.52 -16.19 -15.78
CA ASP A 360 30.00 -14.81 -15.56
C ASP A 360 29.08 -13.74 -16.19
N GLY A 361 27.79 -14.07 -16.44
CA GLY A 361 26.87 -13.33 -17.30
C GLY A 361 26.91 -11.80 -17.14
N ALA A 362 27.52 -11.13 -18.12
CA ALA A 362 27.55 -9.67 -18.22
C ALA A 362 26.14 -9.14 -18.52
N LEU A 363 25.81 -7.96 -17.98
CA LEU A 363 24.58 -7.26 -18.32
C LEU A 363 24.73 -6.60 -19.69
N LYS A 364 23.88 -6.97 -20.64
CA LYS A 364 23.82 -6.34 -21.96
C LYS A 364 22.54 -5.54 -22.12
N SER A 365 22.67 -4.36 -22.72
CA SER A 365 21.54 -3.52 -23.07
C SER A 365 20.64 -4.25 -24.06
N GLN A 366 19.34 -4.26 -23.75
CA GLN A 366 18.27 -4.86 -24.55
C GLN A 366 17.22 -3.78 -24.91
N ALA A 367 17.67 -2.53 -25.05
CA ALA A 367 16.81 -1.40 -25.39
C ALA A 367 15.96 -1.65 -26.64
N SER A 368 16.52 -2.26 -27.69
CA SER A 368 15.79 -2.58 -28.93
C SER A 368 14.61 -3.54 -28.74
N ARG A 369 14.61 -4.33 -27.67
CA ARG A 369 13.55 -5.30 -27.36
C ARG A 369 12.47 -4.73 -26.44
N TYR A 370 12.87 -3.95 -25.44
CA TYR A 370 11.98 -3.56 -24.34
C TYR A 370 11.59 -2.08 -24.32
N LEU A 371 12.42 -1.20 -24.90
CA LEU A 371 12.20 0.25 -24.86
C LEU A 371 11.33 0.68 -26.05
N LEU A 372 10.22 1.33 -25.74
CA LEU A 372 9.29 1.88 -26.72
C LEU A 372 9.72 3.29 -27.15
N SER A 373 9.19 3.75 -28.28
CA SER A 373 9.49 5.09 -28.82
C SER A 373 9.04 6.25 -27.93
N ASN A 374 8.07 6.00 -27.06
CA ASN A 374 7.60 6.96 -26.05
C ASN A 374 8.40 6.91 -24.74
N GLY A 375 9.47 6.09 -24.68
CA GLY A 375 10.33 5.95 -23.52
C GLY A 375 9.87 4.94 -22.47
N ASP A 376 8.70 4.31 -22.64
CA ASP A 376 8.22 3.27 -21.72
C ASP A 376 8.98 1.95 -21.92
N ILE A 377 9.09 1.16 -20.86
CA ILE A 377 9.65 -0.20 -20.89
C ILE A 377 8.49 -1.20 -20.77
N LEU A 378 8.31 -2.02 -21.79
CA LEU A 378 7.32 -3.09 -21.82
C LEU A 378 8.02 -4.45 -21.76
N VAL A 379 7.62 -5.26 -20.78
CA VAL A 379 8.15 -6.62 -20.59
C VAL A 379 7.06 -7.67 -20.81
N GLY A 380 7.50 -8.89 -21.12
CA GLY A 380 6.62 -10.03 -21.28
C GLY A 380 6.03 -10.53 -19.95
N PRO A 381 5.01 -11.40 -20.00
CA PRO A 381 4.29 -11.86 -18.82
C PRO A 381 5.12 -12.75 -17.87
N ARG A 382 6.33 -13.16 -18.27
CA ARG A 382 7.28 -13.99 -17.50
C ARG A 382 8.51 -13.21 -17.01
N GLU A 383 8.56 -11.92 -17.31
CA GLU A 383 9.70 -11.06 -17.01
C GLU A 383 9.33 -10.11 -15.86
N ARG A 384 10.30 -9.77 -15.01
CA ARG A 384 10.13 -8.80 -13.93
C ARG A 384 11.16 -7.69 -14.06
N ILE A 385 10.68 -6.45 -14.02
CA ILE A 385 11.53 -5.28 -14.04
C ILE A 385 12.02 -4.99 -12.62
N GLY A 386 13.30 -4.63 -12.46
CA GLY A 386 13.86 -4.22 -11.18
C GLY A 386 15.06 -3.30 -11.32
N LEU A 387 15.50 -2.76 -10.18
CA LEU A 387 16.76 -2.01 -10.07
C LEU A 387 17.84 -2.87 -9.42
N ARG A 388 19.08 -2.70 -9.88
CA ARG A 388 20.27 -3.34 -9.28
C ARG A 388 21.36 -2.30 -9.04
N PRO A 389 21.21 -1.44 -8.02
CA PRO A 389 22.11 -0.30 -7.81
C PRO A 389 23.59 -0.67 -7.68
N ALA A 390 23.90 -1.90 -7.23
CA ALA A 390 25.26 -2.39 -7.09
C ALA A 390 26.00 -2.59 -8.43
N GLU A 391 25.29 -2.92 -9.51
CA GLU A 391 25.87 -3.13 -10.85
C GLU A 391 25.46 -2.01 -11.83
N LEU A 392 24.21 -1.57 -11.74
CA LEU A 392 23.63 -0.49 -12.54
C LEU A 392 23.15 0.62 -11.58
N PRO A 393 24.04 1.52 -11.15
CA PRO A 393 23.65 2.61 -10.27
C PRO A 393 22.70 3.57 -11.01
N VAL A 394 21.73 4.10 -10.26
CA VAL A 394 20.89 5.21 -10.69
C VAL A 394 21.78 6.45 -10.79
N ARG A 395 21.73 7.16 -11.93
CA ARG A 395 22.56 8.33 -12.23
C ARG A 395 21.69 9.57 -12.34
N LEU A 396 21.64 10.37 -11.27
CA LEU A 396 20.90 11.64 -11.26
C LEU A 396 21.89 12.80 -11.24
N THR A 397 21.92 13.60 -12.29
CA THR A 397 22.75 14.80 -12.34
C THR A 397 21.91 16.01 -11.91
N LEU A 398 22.18 16.55 -10.72
CA LEU A 398 21.45 17.72 -10.19
C LEU A 398 22.20 19.00 -10.53
N LEU A 399 21.56 19.83 -11.34
CA LEU A 399 22.07 21.11 -11.79
C LEU A 399 21.21 22.23 -11.21
N GLY A 400 21.81 23.36 -10.84
CA GLY A 400 21.02 24.54 -10.50
C GLY A 400 20.34 25.16 -11.73
N PRO A 401 19.56 26.23 -11.50
CA PRO A 401 18.85 26.93 -12.56
C PRO A 401 19.84 27.44 -13.61
N ALA A 402 19.42 27.43 -14.87
CA ALA A 402 20.23 27.95 -15.97
C ALA A 402 20.55 29.43 -15.73
N PRO A 403 21.84 29.82 -15.71
CA PRO A 403 22.22 31.22 -15.48
C PRO A 403 21.68 32.11 -16.60
N GLU A 404 21.02 33.21 -16.22
CA GLU A 404 20.55 34.20 -17.18
C GLU A 404 21.72 35.06 -17.69
N VAL A 405 21.68 35.39 -18.98
CA VAL A 405 22.63 36.29 -19.62
C VAL A 405 21.86 37.41 -20.28
N LEU A 406 22.24 38.65 -20.02
CA LEU A 406 21.57 39.84 -20.54
C LEU A 406 22.31 40.34 -21.76
N VAL A 407 21.63 40.39 -22.90
CA VAL A 407 22.18 40.85 -24.18
C VAL A 407 21.72 42.27 -24.44
N ASP A 408 22.66 43.19 -24.64
CA ASP A 408 22.42 44.54 -25.13
C ASP A 408 22.92 44.66 -26.57
N ILE A 409 22.09 45.28 -27.44
CA ILE A 409 22.47 45.54 -28.83
C ILE A 409 22.39 47.03 -29.09
N ALA A 410 23.53 47.70 -29.12
CA ALA A 410 23.64 49.12 -29.38
C ALA A 410 23.93 49.37 -30.87
N LEU A 411 23.11 50.24 -31.48
CA LEU A 411 23.25 50.65 -32.87
C LEU A 411 23.66 52.12 -32.94
N GLU A 412 24.68 52.40 -33.74
CA GLU A 412 25.15 53.75 -34.04
C GLU A 412 24.97 54.02 -35.54
N LEU A 413 24.19 55.06 -35.86
CA LEU A 413 23.85 55.47 -37.21
C LEU A 413 24.84 56.52 -37.72
N ALA A 414 25.15 56.49 -39.02
CA ALA A 414 26.02 57.47 -39.66
C ALA A 414 25.51 58.92 -39.51
N PRO A 415 26.39 59.93 -39.56
CA PRO A 415 26.02 61.34 -39.43
C PRO A 415 24.93 61.72 -40.44
N GLY A 416 23.79 62.22 -39.95
CA GLY A 416 22.62 62.57 -40.77
C GLY A 416 21.54 61.47 -40.88
N GLY A 417 21.71 60.31 -40.25
CA GLY A 417 20.66 59.29 -40.13
C GLY A 417 19.54 59.67 -39.15
N SER A 418 18.31 59.21 -39.40
CA SER A 418 17.19 59.32 -38.45
C SER A 418 17.03 58.03 -37.64
N SER A 419 16.86 58.17 -36.33
CA SER A 419 16.56 57.07 -35.41
C SER A 419 15.06 56.69 -35.40
N GLU A 420 14.21 57.47 -36.06
CA GLU A 420 12.76 57.33 -36.04
C GLU A 420 12.32 56.02 -36.73
N GLY A 421 11.63 55.15 -35.98
CA GLY A 421 11.19 53.83 -36.44
C GLY A 421 12.29 52.75 -36.56
N VAL A 422 13.58 53.11 -36.45
CA VAL A 422 14.69 52.14 -36.45
C VAL A 422 14.73 51.36 -35.13
N ALA A 423 14.52 52.04 -34.00
CA ALA A 423 14.52 51.40 -32.68
C ALA A 423 13.41 50.34 -32.54
N ASP A 424 12.20 50.63 -33.03
CA ASP A 424 11.06 49.70 -32.96
C ASP A 424 11.26 48.48 -33.87
N LYS A 425 11.81 48.70 -35.08
CA LYS A 425 12.19 47.61 -35.99
C LYS A 425 13.29 46.72 -35.40
N LEU A 426 14.31 47.34 -34.78
CA LEU A 426 15.41 46.61 -34.13
C LEU A 426 14.88 45.72 -32.99
N ARG A 427 14.05 46.28 -32.10
CA ARG A 427 13.49 45.54 -30.97
C ARG A 427 12.61 44.37 -31.42
N THR A 428 11.78 44.57 -32.44
CA THR A 428 10.90 43.54 -33.01
C THR A 428 11.69 42.38 -33.62
N LEU A 429 12.81 42.67 -34.27
CA LEU A 429 13.62 41.68 -34.98
C LEU A 429 14.60 40.95 -34.05
N VAL A 430 15.19 41.64 -33.08
CA VAL A 430 16.22 41.06 -32.19
C VAL A 430 15.64 40.08 -31.17
N GLY A 431 14.43 40.33 -30.63
CA GLY A 431 13.81 39.45 -29.63
C GLY A 431 13.72 37.97 -30.07
N PRO A 432 13.15 37.68 -31.26
CA PRO A 432 13.13 36.32 -31.83
C PRO A 432 14.52 35.75 -32.09
N LEU A 433 15.51 36.57 -32.48
CA LEU A 433 16.87 36.11 -32.74
C LEU A 433 17.59 35.68 -31.46
N VAL A 434 17.45 36.45 -30.38
CA VAL A 434 18.00 36.08 -29.07
C VAL A 434 17.33 34.81 -28.55
N THR A 435 16.02 34.67 -28.75
CA THR A 435 15.29 33.43 -28.41
C THR A 435 15.77 32.23 -29.24
N ALA A 436 16.05 32.43 -30.53
CA ALA A 436 16.59 31.39 -31.40
C ALA A 436 18.02 31.00 -31.00
N ALA A 437 18.84 31.99 -30.63
CA ALA A 437 20.18 31.77 -30.08
C ALA A 437 20.13 31.00 -28.74
N ALA A 438 19.16 31.31 -27.87
CA ALA A 438 18.94 30.56 -26.63
C ALA A 438 18.65 29.06 -26.88
N LYS A 439 17.89 28.74 -27.93
CA LYS A 439 17.63 27.34 -28.34
C LYS A 439 18.86 26.66 -28.95
N ALA A 440 19.68 27.41 -29.68
CA ALA A 440 20.89 26.90 -30.31
C ALA A 440 22.07 26.80 -29.33
N GLY A 441 22.00 27.47 -28.18
CA GLY A 441 23.06 27.53 -27.18
C GLY A 441 24.33 28.24 -27.67
N ARG A 442 24.21 29.10 -28.69
CA ARG A 442 25.34 29.82 -29.31
C ARG A 442 24.95 31.25 -29.66
N LEU A 443 25.85 32.21 -29.40
CA LEU A 443 25.66 33.62 -29.76
C LEU A 443 26.90 34.17 -30.48
N GLU A 444 26.77 34.40 -31.78
CA GLU A 444 27.88 34.84 -32.65
C GLU A 444 27.60 36.21 -33.30
N PHE A 445 28.63 37.04 -33.43
CA PHE A 445 28.52 38.42 -33.93
C PHE A 445 28.02 38.51 -35.39
N GLU A 446 28.66 37.80 -36.33
CA GLU A 446 28.35 37.94 -37.76
C GLU A 446 26.94 37.44 -38.14
N PRO A 447 26.43 36.29 -37.64
CA PRO A 447 25.06 35.86 -37.90
C PRO A 447 24.01 36.85 -37.38
N LEU A 448 24.25 37.48 -36.23
CA LEU A 448 23.37 38.51 -35.68
C LEU A 448 23.44 39.79 -36.51
N ARG A 449 24.65 40.25 -36.85
CA ARG A 449 24.88 41.42 -37.69
C ARG A 449 24.19 41.25 -39.05
N ALA A 450 24.34 40.11 -39.72
CA ALA A 450 23.72 39.86 -41.02
C ALA A 450 22.19 39.85 -40.98
N LYS A 451 21.58 39.47 -39.85
CA LYS A 451 20.12 39.49 -39.67
C LYS A 451 19.58 40.86 -39.26
N ILE A 452 20.43 41.72 -38.69
CA ILE A 452 20.09 43.11 -38.32
C ILE A 452 20.32 44.06 -39.52
N VAL A 453 21.47 43.96 -40.17
CA VAL A 453 21.88 44.80 -41.30
C VAL A 453 21.20 44.32 -42.58
N GLY A 454 20.46 45.21 -43.25
CA GLY A 454 19.58 44.91 -44.38
C GLY A 454 18.11 45.04 -43.99
N PRO A 455 17.57 44.16 -43.12
CA PRO A 455 16.16 44.24 -42.67
C PRO A 455 15.82 45.47 -41.82
N VAL A 456 16.75 45.93 -40.98
CA VAL A 456 16.51 47.06 -40.06
C VAL A 456 17.06 48.38 -40.63
N LEU A 457 18.21 48.36 -41.31
CA LEU A 457 18.86 49.52 -41.91
C LEU A 457 19.75 49.13 -43.11
N ARG A 458 20.02 50.08 -44.02
CA ARG A 458 21.01 49.91 -45.10
C ARG A 458 22.43 49.89 -44.53
N ALA A 459 23.31 49.10 -45.13
CA ALA A 459 24.69 48.94 -44.65
C ALA A 459 25.47 50.27 -44.56
N GLU A 460 25.19 51.21 -45.46
CA GLU A 460 25.79 52.56 -45.52
C GLU A 460 25.34 53.48 -44.38
N ALA A 461 24.21 53.18 -43.74
CA ALA A 461 23.67 53.96 -42.63
C ALA A 461 24.20 53.51 -41.26
N LEU A 462 25.01 52.44 -41.22
CA LEU A 462 25.60 51.91 -39.99
C LEU A 462 26.98 52.53 -39.74
N ALA A 463 27.11 53.32 -38.67
CA ALA A 463 28.41 53.75 -38.17
C ALA A 463 29.04 52.70 -37.24
N GLY A 464 28.23 52.02 -36.43
CA GLY A 464 28.71 51.00 -35.49
C GLY A 464 27.61 50.09 -34.96
N LEU A 465 27.95 48.82 -34.72
CA LEU A 465 27.10 47.84 -34.04
C LEU A 465 27.90 47.23 -32.90
N ARG A 466 27.39 47.39 -31.67
CA ARG A 466 27.97 46.78 -30.47
C ARG A 466 26.98 45.80 -29.87
N ILE A 467 27.43 44.58 -29.63
CA ILE A 467 26.67 43.54 -28.95
C ILE A 467 27.38 43.21 -27.66
N THR A 468 26.75 43.52 -26.54
CA THR A 468 27.33 43.32 -25.21
C THR A 468 26.55 42.25 -24.48
N VAL A 469 27.27 41.27 -23.94
CA VAL A 469 26.73 40.11 -23.25
C VAL A 469 27.14 40.22 -21.78
N LEU A 470 26.16 40.43 -20.90
CA LEU A 470 26.36 40.52 -19.46
C LEU A 470 25.91 39.21 -18.80
N HIS A 471 26.84 38.51 -18.19
CA HIS A 471 26.56 37.28 -17.44
C HIS A 471 26.00 37.64 -16.06
N ALA A 472 24.74 37.30 -15.78
CA ALA A 472 24.11 37.67 -14.51
C ALA A 472 24.68 36.91 -13.30
N ALA A 473 25.34 35.77 -13.54
CA ALA A 473 25.90 34.92 -12.50
C ALA A 473 27.21 35.45 -11.89
N ASP A 474 28.11 36.01 -12.70
CA ASP A 474 29.46 36.45 -12.29
C ASP A 474 29.74 37.93 -12.58
N GLY A 475 28.82 38.64 -13.25
CA GLY A 475 28.97 40.04 -13.63
C GLY A 475 29.96 40.26 -14.78
N ARG A 476 30.43 39.20 -15.44
CA ARG A 476 31.33 39.29 -16.58
C ARG A 476 30.63 39.97 -17.76
N VAL A 477 31.37 40.83 -18.45
CA VAL A 477 30.90 41.51 -19.66
C VAL A 477 31.76 41.08 -20.84
N VAL A 478 31.12 40.52 -21.87
CA VAL A 478 31.77 40.10 -23.11
C VAL A 478 31.23 40.96 -24.25
N GLU A 479 32.10 41.62 -24.99
CA GLU A 479 31.73 42.38 -26.19
C GLU A 479 32.00 41.53 -27.41
N LEU A 480 30.94 41.20 -28.15
CA LEU A 480 31.04 40.45 -29.38
C LEU A 480 31.51 41.39 -30.49
N SER A 481 32.63 41.02 -31.13
CA SER A 481 33.24 41.79 -32.21
C SER A 481 33.62 40.89 -33.38
N LYS A 482 33.93 41.51 -34.52
CA LYS A 482 34.34 40.80 -35.75
C LYS A 482 35.66 40.02 -35.59
N ASP A 483 36.52 40.46 -34.66
CA ASP A 483 37.89 39.97 -34.50
C ASP A 483 38.05 38.93 -33.38
N GLN A 484 36.98 38.64 -32.63
CA GLN A 484 36.92 37.59 -31.59
C GLN A 484 35.79 36.60 -31.91
N PRO A 485 36.10 35.45 -32.53
CA PRO A 485 35.09 34.52 -33.04
C PRO A 485 34.50 33.57 -31.98
N ASP A 486 34.67 33.81 -30.69
CA ASP A 486 34.27 32.85 -29.66
C ASP A 486 32.84 33.08 -29.17
N ASP A 487 32.11 31.97 -29.05
CA ASP A 487 30.77 31.88 -28.47
C ASP A 487 30.73 32.58 -27.10
N ALA A 488 29.97 33.67 -27.00
CA ALA A 488 29.89 34.45 -25.77
C ALA A 488 29.04 33.76 -24.69
N LEU A 489 28.41 32.63 -25.00
CA LEU A 489 27.61 31.85 -24.05
C LEU A 489 28.39 30.67 -23.49
N ALA A 490 28.35 30.52 -22.18
CA ALA A 490 28.74 29.28 -21.53
C ALA A 490 27.65 28.20 -21.73
N PRO A 491 28.00 26.90 -21.63
CA PRO A 491 27.00 25.84 -21.72
C PRO A 491 25.86 26.04 -20.71
N ARG A 492 24.60 26.01 -21.20
CA ARG A 492 23.35 26.19 -20.44
C ARG A 492 22.98 27.64 -20.07
N GLU A 493 23.72 28.65 -20.52
CA GLU A 493 23.31 30.04 -20.34
C GLU A 493 22.10 30.40 -21.21
N LEU A 494 21.16 31.15 -20.62
CA LEU A 494 19.94 31.59 -21.30
C LEU A 494 20.03 33.08 -21.62
N PRO A 495 20.32 33.47 -22.89
CA PRO A 495 20.37 34.87 -23.27
C PRO A 495 18.96 35.47 -23.31
N ARG A 496 18.82 36.66 -22.72
CA ARG A 496 17.63 37.49 -22.76
C ARG A 496 18.00 38.89 -23.21
N LEU A 497 17.21 39.44 -24.14
CA LEU A 497 17.40 40.81 -24.60
C LEU A 497 17.06 41.78 -23.46
N ARG A 498 18.01 42.64 -23.10
CA ARG A 498 17.84 43.67 -22.08
C ARG A 498 17.55 45.03 -22.72
N ASN A 499 18.52 45.60 -23.46
CA ASN A 499 18.37 46.91 -24.09
C ASN A 499 18.77 46.93 -25.57
N THR A 500 18.17 47.87 -26.32
CA THR A 500 18.50 48.14 -27.73
C THR A 500 18.68 49.64 -28.02
N PRO A 501 19.71 50.30 -27.48
CA PRO A 501 19.89 51.74 -27.67
C PRO A 501 20.28 52.06 -29.12
N VAL A 502 19.68 53.12 -29.69
CA VAL A 502 20.00 53.64 -31.03
C VAL A 502 20.50 55.07 -30.89
N SER A 503 21.67 55.37 -31.45
CA SER A 503 22.31 56.69 -31.42
C SER A 503 22.77 57.10 -32.82
N VAL A 504 23.01 58.39 -33.04
CA VAL A 504 23.54 58.94 -34.30
C VAL A 504 24.92 59.50 -34.01
N SER A 505 25.92 59.15 -34.83
CA SER A 505 27.29 59.66 -34.65
C SER A 505 27.33 61.18 -34.76
N PRO A 506 28.07 61.88 -33.87
CA PRO A 506 28.30 63.31 -34.00
C PRO A 506 29.05 63.61 -35.29
N GLN A 507 28.73 64.74 -35.92
CA GLN A 507 29.36 65.21 -37.16
C GLN A 507 30.83 65.55 -36.99
#